data_AF-A0A7W2PV31-F1
#
_entry.id   AF-A0A7W2PV31-F1
#
_cell.length_a   1.000
_cell.length_b   1.000
_cell.length_c   1.000
_cell.angle_alpha   90.00
_cell.angle_beta   90.00
_cell.angle_gamma   90.00
#
_symmetry.space_group_name_H-M   'P 1'
#
loop_
_entity.id
_entity.type
_entity.pdbx_description
1 polymer ?
#
loop_
_entity_poly.entity_id
_entity_poly.type
_entity_poly.pdbx_seq_one_letter_code
_entity_poly.pdbx_strand_id
1 'polypeptide(L)'
;MSIDIKHKHSGHVIIIEGHAFKANDRGQWDLTDIWRTLKLPKGKQPGQWNNLKEGQYMREMGFSHSAKAGAVTVTHANKRAALAYAGWVSREFETMVYDAFEAILEMPEVAALVADKMASLGNDHGANILKRMTFNDKCDWKAMKAPHKNTQRGLKAAVRKGHLTLQRAGELGLRI
;
A
#
# COMPACT_ATOMS: atom_id res chain seq x y z
N MET A 1 -11.25 -14.04 -26.38
CA MET A 1 -11.90 -13.28 -25.29
C MET A 1 -10.85 -12.41 -24.63
N SER A 2 -10.84 -11.10 -24.88
CA SER A 2 -10.03 -10.17 -24.09
C SER A 2 -10.79 -9.86 -22.80
N ILE A 3 -10.25 -10.27 -21.66
CA ILE A 3 -10.79 -9.86 -20.36
C ILE A 3 -10.45 -8.38 -20.20
N ASP A 4 -11.47 -7.52 -20.21
CA ASP A 4 -11.31 -6.10 -19.93
C ASP A 4 -11.07 -5.90 -18.43
N ILE A 5 -9.80 -5.98 -18.01
CA ILE A 5 -9.41 -5.79 -16.61
C ILE A 5 -9.44 -4.30 -16.32
N LYS A 6 -10.58 -3.79 -15.84
CA LYS A 6 -10.69 -2.40 -15.39
C LYS A 6 -9.96 -2.22 -14.06
N HIS A 7 -8.81 -1.58 -14.10
CA HIS A 7 -8.07 -1.24 -12.89
C HIS A 7 -8.85 -0.21 -12.05
N LYS A 8 -8.85 -0.37 -10.72
CA LYS A 8 -9.65 0.40 -9.73
C LYS A 8 -9.53 1.94 -9.83
N HIS A 9 -8.46 2.45 -10.42
CA HIS A 9 -8.20 3.89 -10.59
C HIS A 9 -8.00 4.30 -12.06
N SER A 10 -8.34 3.44 -13.00
CA SER A 10 -8.25 3.73 -14.43
C SER A 10 -8.99 5.04 -14.77
N GLY A 11 -8.29 6.01 -15.36
CA GLY A 11 -8.85 7.29 -15.76
C GLY A 11 -9.20 8.26 -14.62
N HIS A 12 -8.90 7.93 -13.36
CA HIS A 12 -9.18 8.79 -12.21
C HIS A 12 -8.34 10.06 -12.26
N VAL A 13 -8.98 11.22 -12.09
CA VAL A 13 -8.33 12.53 -12.02
C VAL A 13 -8.15 12.95 -10.56
N ILE A 14 -6.96 13.42 -10.22
CA ILE A 14 -6.68 14.14 -8.97
C ILE A 14 -6.33 15.58 -9.30
N ILE A 15 -6.65 16.51 -8.39
CA ILE A 15 -6.29 17.92 -8.52
C ILE A 15 -5.30 18.25 -7.40
N ILE A 16 -4.14 18.78 -7.75
CA ILE A 16 -3.11 19.22 -6.81
C ILE A 16 -2.73 20.64 -7.21
N GLU A 17 -2.89 21.60 -6.29
CA GLU A 17 -2.56 23.02 -6.51
C GLU A 17 -3.18 23.59 -7.81
N GLY A 18 -4.42 23.20 -8.11
CA GLY A 18 -5.15 23.64 -9.31
C GLY A 18 -4.77 22.89 -10.60
N HIS A 19 -3.80 21.98 -10.56
CA HIS A 19 -3.40 21.16 -11.70
C HIS A 19 -4.07 19.78 -11.68
N ALA A 20 -4.62 19.36 -12.81
CA ALA A 20 -5.30 18.07 -12.96
C ALA A 20 -4.32 16.99 -13.47
N PHE A 21 -4.26 15.87 -12.77
CA PHE A 21 -3.45 14.70 -13.14
C PHE A 21 -4.33 13.47 -13.30
N LYS A 22 -4.32 12.88 -14.50
CA LYS A 22 -5.14 11.72 -14.84
C LYS A 22 -4.34 10.43 -14.74
N ALA A 23 -4.89 9.43 -14.08
CA ALA A 23 -4.35 8.08 -14.08
C ALA A 23 -4.53 7.41 -15.45
N ASN A 24 -3.52 6.65 -15.88
CA ASN A 24 -3.60 5.81 -17.08
C ASN A 24 -4.59 4.65 -16.91
N ASP A 25 -4.73 3.81 -17.94
CA ASP A 25 -5.67 2.68 -17.93
C ASP A 25 -5.33 1.60 -16.88
N ARG A 26 -4.10 1.63 -16.36
CA ARG A 26 -3.63 0.77 -15.25
C ARG A 26 -3.92 1.38 -13.88
N GLY A 27 -4.55 2.55 -13.82
CA GLY A 27 -4.81 3.27 -12.58
C GLY A 27 -3.54 3.85 -11.93
N GLN A 28 -2.58 4.27 -12.75
CA GLN A 28 -1.30 4.83 -12.32
C GLN A 28 -1.15 6.29 -12.76
N TRP A 29 -0.63 7.13 -11.88
CA TRP A 29 -0.25 8.50 -12.17
C TRP A 29 1.21 8.59 -12.57
N ASP A 30 1.53 9.54 -13.44
CA ASP A 30 2.90 9.89 -13.80
C ASP A 30 3.49 10.83 -12.73
N LEU A 31 4.39 10.30 -11.89
CA LEU A 31 5.05 11.08 -10.85
C LEU A 31 6.04 12.09 -11.43
N THR A 32 6.58 11.82 -12.63
CA THR A 32 7.51 12.72 -13.32
C THR A 32 6.76 13.95 -13.85
N ASP A 33 5.54 13.76 -14.36
CA ASP A 33 4.65 14.84 -14.77
C ASP A 33 4.21 15.69 -13.57
N ILE A 34 3.77 15.07 -12.48
CA ILE A 34 3.42 15.76 -11.23
C ILE A 34 4.61 16.61 -10.74
N TRP A 35 5.80 16.01 -10.65
CA TRP A 35 7.02 16.71 -10.21
C TRP A 35 7.36 17.93 -11.07
N ARG A 36 7.24 17.82 -12.40
CA ARG A 36 7.52 18.91 -13.35
C ARG A 36 6.47 20.02 -13.29
N THR A 37 5.20 19.63 -13.30
CA THR A 37 4.07 20.57 -13.34
C THR A 37 4.02 21.40 -12.08
N LEU A 38 4.22 20.78 -10.92
CA LEU A 38 4.29 21.47 -9.63
C LEU A 38 5.65 22.15 -9.37
N LYS A 39 6.60 22.06 -10.31
CA LYS A 39 7.95 22.65 -10.22
C LYS A 39 8.67 22.31 -8.91
N LEU A 40 8.52 21.08 -8.44
CA LEU A 40 9.12 20.63 -7.19
C LEU A 40 10.66 20.64 -7.30
N PRO A 41 11.38 20.76 -6.16
CA PRO A 41 12.84 20.81 -6.16
C PRO A 41 13.49 19.64 -6.90
N LYS A 42 14.66 19.85 -7.51
CA LYS A 42 15.39 18.80 -8.25
C LYS A 42 15.72 17.57 -7.38
N GLY A 43 15.99 17.78 -6.09
CA GLY A 43 16.21 16.70 -5.12
C GLY A 43 14.97 15.85 -4.84
N LYS A 44 13.79 16.33 -5.23
CA LYS A 44 12.49 15.65 -5.08
C LYS A 44 12.04 14.94 -6.35
N GLN A 45 12.88 14.80 -7.37
CA GLN A 45 12.51 14.03 -8.57
C GLN A 45 12.21 12.56 -8.22
N PRO A 46 11.26 11.89 -8.92
CA PRO A 46 10.89 10.50 -8.64
C PRO A 46 12.06 9.51 -8.71
N GLY A 47 13.05 9.78 -9.58
CA GLY A 47 14.26 8.97 -9.66
C GLY A 47 15.10 8.96 -8.37
N GLN A 48 15.10 10.06 -7.60
CA GLN A 48 15.79 10.11 -6.30
C GLN A 48 15.01 9.33 -5.24
N TRP A 49 13.67 9.48 -5.23
CA TRP A 49 12.80 8.70 -4.34
C TRP A 49 12.98 7.20 -4.55
N ASN A 50 13.07 6.74 -5.81
CA ASN A 50 13.28 5.34 -6.17
C ASN A 50 14.63 4.77 -5.67
N ASN A 51 15.59 5.62 -5.33
CA ASN A 51 16.87 5.20 -4.73
C ASN A 51 16.81 5.09 -3.20
N LEU A 52 15.73 5.59 -2.58
CA LEU A 52 15.48 5.44 -1.15
C LEU A 52 14.77 4.11 -0.87
N LYS A 53 14.91 3.63 0.37
CA LYS A 53 14.30 2.36 0.82
C LYS A 53 12.80 2.28 0.54
N GLU A 54 12.08 3.38 0.78
CA GLU A 54 10.63 3.41 0.55
C GLU A 54 10.27 3.32 -0.94
N GLY A 55 10.98 4.03 -1.82
CA GLY A 55 10.77 3.94 -3.26
C GLY A 55 11.13 2.56 -3.82
N GLN A 56 12.20 1.95 -3.30
CA GLN A 56 12.58 0.56 -3.62
C GLN A 56 11.49 -0.42 -3.21
N TYR A 57 10.99 -0.32 -1.98
CA TYR A 57 9.90 -1.15 -1.48
C TYR A 57 8.63 -1.03 -2.36
N MET A 58 8.24 0.20 -2.71
CA MET A 58 7.08 0.44 -3.58
C MET A 58 7.25 -0.22 -4.96
N ARG A 59 8.47 -0.23 -5.50
CA ARG A 59 8.79 -0.88 -6.77
C ARG A 59 8.76 -2.41 -6.66
N GLU A 60 9.38 -2.97 -5.63
CA GLU A 60 9.42 -4.42 -5.38
C GLU A 60 8.02 -5.00 -5.19
N MET A 61 7.14 -4.26 -4.52
CA MET A 61 5.73 -4.63 -4.33
C MET A 61 4.86 -4.38 -5.57
N GLY A 62 5.43 -3.87 -6.68
CA GLY A 62 4.70 -3.59 -7.92
C GLY A 62 3.77 -2.38 -7.86
N PHE A 63 3.93 -1.50 -6.87
CA PHE A 63 3.13 -0.28 -6.73
C PHE A 63 3.66 0.88 -7.58
N SER A 64 4.96 0.88 -7.89
CA SER A 64 5.59 1.81 -8.82
C SER A 64 6.44 1.10 -9.86
N HIS A 65 6.60 1.73 -11.04
CA HIS A 65 7.48 1.26 -12.09
C HIS A 65 8.08 2.44 -12.85
N SER A 66 9.35 2.32 -13.26
CA SER A 66 10.00 3.31 -14.12
C SER A 66 10.16 2.75 -15.52
N ALA A 67 9.69 3.50 -16.52
CA ALA A 67 9.81 3.14 -17.93
C ALA A 67 10.55 4.25 -18.69
N LYS A 68 11.28 3.88 -19.75
CA LYS A 68 11.84 4.87 -20.68
C LYS A 68 10.73 5.37 -21.61
N ALA A 69 10.59 6.69 -21.69
CA ALA A 69 9.75 7.38 -22.65
C ALA A 69 10.65 8.34 -23.45
N GLY A 70 11.13 7.87 -24.61
CA GLY A 70 12.16 8.57 -25.38
C GLY A 70 13.47 8.72 -24.60
N ALA A 71 13.97 9.95 -24.48
CA ALA A 71 15.20 10.27 -23.74
C ALA A 71 14.98 10.41 -22.22
N VAL A 72 13.75 10.28 -21.72
CA VAL A 72 13.39 10.51 -20.32
C VAL A 72 12.95 9.22 -19.65
N THR A 73 13.35 9.01 -18.39
CA THR A 73 12.77 7.96 -17.54
C THR A 73 11.56 8.53 -16.80
N VAL A 74 10.40 7.91 -17.01
CA VAL A 74 9.13 8.26 -16.38
C VAL A 74 8.84 7.27 -15.26
N THR A 75 8.35 7.73 -14.12
CA THR A 75 7.92 6.86 -13.01
C THR A 75 6.42 6.90 -12.89
N HIS A 76 5.77 5.75 -13.10
CA HIS A 76 4.36 5.57 -12.88
C HIS A 76 4.10 4.91 -11.53
N ALA A 77 3.07 5.38 -10.83
CA ALA A 77 2.73 4.92 -9.50
C ALA A 77 1.22 4.73 -9.36
N ASN A 78 0.80 3.62 -8.74
CA ASN A 78 -0.58 3.46 -8.30
C ASN A 78 -0.89 4.42 -7.14
N LYS A 79 -2.15 4.42 -6.66
CA LYS A 79 -2.59 5.34 -5.60
C LYS A 79 -1.72 5.25 -4.32
N ARG A 80 -1.29 4.05 -3.92
CA ARG A 80 -0.47 3.88 -2.71
C ARG A 80 0.91 4.49 -2.89
N ALA A 81 1.60 4.19 -3.98
CA ALA A 81 2.92 4.75 -4.26
C ALA A 81 2.85 6.27 -4.53
N ALA A 82 1.77 6.77 -5.13
CA ALA A 82 1.56 8.21 -5.32
C ALA A 82 1.39 8.95 -3.98
N LEU A 83 0.63 8.39 -3.03
CA LEU A 83 0.51 8.94 -1.67
C LEU A 83 1.83 8.90 -0.90
N ALA A 84 2.59 7.79 -1.01
CA ALA A 84 3.89 7.67 -0.36
C ALA A 84 4.90 8.68 -0.92
N TYR A 85 4.92 8.88 -2.23
CA TYR A 85 5.72 9.92 -2.86
C TYR A 85 5.28 11.33 -2.41
N ALA A 86 3.97 11.60 -2.31
CA ALA A 86 3.45 12.86 -1.82
C ALA A 86 3.93 13.18 -0.39
N GLY A 87 3.88 12.21 0.52
CA GLY A 87 4.43 12.37 1.88
C GLY A 87 5.94 12.62 1.89
N TRP A 88 6.70 11.98 1.00
CA TRP A 88 8.13 12.24 0.89
C TRP A 88 8.45 13.65 0.34
N VAL A 89 7.65 14.18 -0.59
CA VAL A 89 7.91 15.51 -1.18
C VAL A 89 7.36 16.67 -0.36
N SER A 90 6.29 16.48 0.42
CA SER A 90 5.67 17.48 1.29
C SER A 90 5.49 16.94 2.70
N ARG A 91 6.18 17.59 3.66
CA ARG A 91 6.08 17.26 5.08
C ARG A 91 4.70 17.63 5.63
N GLU A 92 4.11 18.71 5.13
CA GLU A 92 2.77 19.16 5.50
C GLU A 92 1.71 18.13 5.10
N PHE A 93 1.83 17.56 3.89
CA PHE A 93 0.97 16.47 3.46
C PHE A 93 1.15 15.23 4.34
N GLU A 94 2.40 14.86 4.65
CA GLU A 94 2.70 13.73 5.53
C GLU A 94 2.08 13.92 6.93
N THR A 95 2.27 15.09 7.54
CA THR A 95 1.68 15.44 8.84
C THR A 95 0.16 15.35 8.80
N MET A 96 -0.49 15.92 7.78
CA MET A 96 -1.95 15.84 7.63
C MET A 96 -2.46 14.39 7.55
N VAL A 97 -1.71 13.50 6.87
CA VAL A 97 -2.05 12.07 6.83
C VAL A 97 -1.94 11.42 8.22
N TYR A 98 -0.93 11.79 9.02
CA TYR A 98 -0.81 11.32 10.39
C TYR A 98 -1.94 11.84 11.27
N ASP A 99 -2.24 13.15 11.24
CA ASP A 99 -3.32 13.76 12.01
C ASP A 99 -4.69 13.13 11.66
N ALA A 100 -4.93 12.90 10.35
CA ALA A 100 -6.14 12.23 9.89
C ALA A 100 -6.25 10.78 10.39
N PHE A 101 -5.11 10.06 10.46
CA PHE A 101 -5.10 8.70 10.97
C PHE A 101 -5.27 8.66 12.49
N GLU A 102 -4.66 9.60 13.23
CA GLU A 102 -4.87 9.77 14.67
C GLU A 102 -6.34 10.05 14.99
N ALA A 103 -6.98 10.97 14.26
CA ALA A 103 -8.40 11.24 14.40
C ALA A 103 -9.29 10.00 14.16
N ILE A 104 -8.90 9.12 13.22
CA ILE A 104 -9.59 7.83 13.02
C ILE A 104 -9.44 6.94 14.25
N LEU A 105 -8.26 6.87 14.85
CA LEU A 105 -8.00 6.03 16.02
C LEU A 105 -8.75 6.49 17.28
N GLU A 106 -8.94 7.80 17.43
CA GLU A 106 -9.72 8.40 18.53
C GLU A 106 -11.24 8.15 18.40
N MET A 107 -11.71 7.60 17.27
CA MET A 107 -13.11 7.28 16.99
C MET A 107 -13.29 5.78 16.71
N PRO A 108 -13.49 4.93 17.73
CA PRO A 108 -13.48 3.48 17.56
C PRO A 108 -14.46 2.94 16.52
N GLU A 109 -15.66 3.51 16.44
CA GLU A 109 -16.66 3.18 15.44
C GLU A 109 -16.19 3.51 14.01
N VAL A 110 -15.49 4.64 13.83
CA VAL A 110 -14.92 5.03 12.53
C VAL A 110 -13.76 4.12 12.17
N ALA A 111 -12.86 3.82 13.12
CA ALA A 111 -11.75 2.91 12.88
C ALA A 111 -12.22 1.50 12.48
N ALA A 112 -13.30 0.99 13.09
CA ALA A 112 -13.92 -0.27 12.70
C ALA A 112 -14.43 -0.24 11.26
N LEU A 113 -15.16 0.82 10.88
CA LEU A 113 -15.65 1.02 9.50
C LEU A 113 -14.50 1.13 8.49
N VAL A 114 -13.43 1.85 8.84
CA VAL A 114 -12.23 1.98 8.00
C VAL A 114 -11.55 0.61 7.85
N ALA A 115 -11.43 -0.18 8.91
CA ALA A 115 -10.84 -1.51 8.84
C ALA A 115 -11.65 -2.47 7.95
N ASP A 116 -12.98 -2.45 8.06
CA ASP A 116 -13.85 -3.22 7.17
C ASP A 116 -13.72 -2.76 5.72
N LYS A 117 -13.62 -1.44 5.50
CA LYS A 117 -13.33 -0.92 4.17
C LYS A 117 -11.97 -1.39 3.67
N MET A 118 -10.92 -1.36 4.49
CA MET A 118 -9.59 -1.85 4.13
C MET A 118 -9.64 -3.33 3.69
N ALA A 119 -10.33 -4.19 4.44
CA ALA A 119 -10.51 -5.60 4.09
C ALA A 119 -11.28 -5.76 2.76
N SER A 120 -12.35 -5.00 2.54
CA SER A 120 -13.10 -5.00 1.28
C SER A 120 -12.25 -4.58 0.06
N LEU A 121 -11.15 -3.86 0.30
CA LEU A 121 -10.21 -3.42 -0.73
C LEU A 121 -9.01 -4.37 -0.88
N GLY A 122 -8.98 -5.50 -0.16
CA GLY A 122 -7.91 -6.49 -0.18
C GLY A 122 -6.73 -6.20 0.77
N ASN A 123 -6.87 -5.22 1.68
CA ASN A 123 -5.84 -4.85 2.64
C ASN A 123 -6.04 -5.55 4.00
N ASP A 124 -6.30 -6.87 3.98
CA ASP A 124 -6.69 -7.64 5.17
C ASP A 124 -5.68 -7.55 6.31
N HIS A 125 -4.38 -7.55 5.99
CA HIS A 125 -3.33 -7.44 7.00
C HIS A 125 -3.41 -6.11 7.75
N GLY A 126 -3.52 -4.99 7.02
CA GLY A 126 -3.65 -3.66 7.61
C GLY A 126 -4.98 -3.48 8.36
N ALA A 127 -6.07 -4.02 7.82
CA ALA A 127 -7.38 -4.03 8.47
C ALA A 127 -7.33 -4.73 9.84
N ASN A 128 -6.66 -5.88 9.91
CA ASN A 128 -6.48 -6.62 11.16
C ASN A 128 -5.60 -5.87 12.16
N ILE A 129 -4.59 -5.13 11.70
CA ILE A 129 -3.79 -4.26 12.56
C ILE A 129 -4.65 -3.13 13.13
N LEU A 130 -5.41 -2.43 12.29
CA LEU A 130 -6.27 -1.33 12.72
C LEU A 130 -7.31 -1.80 13.75
N LYS A 131 -7.99 -2.94 13.50
CA LYS A 131 -8.90 -3.54 14.50
C LYS A 131 -8.20 -3.78 15.84
N ARG A 132 -6.98 -4.31 15.84
CA ARG A 132 -6.22 -4.54 17.09
C ARG A 132 -5.84 -3.25 17.80
N MET A 133 -5.57 -2.16 17.07
CA MET A 133 -5.28 -0.84 17.64
C MET A 133 -6.50 -0.24 18.32
N THR A 134 -7.68 -0.32 17.68
CA THR A 134 -8.93 0.23 18.20
C THR A 134 -9.46 -0.48 19.45
N PHE A 135 -9.22 -1.79 19.56
CA PHE A 135 -9.71 -2.61 20.68
C PHE A 135 -8.65 -2.85 21.77
N ASN A 136 -7.47 -2.22 21.68
CA ASN A 136 -6.41 -2.39 22.64
C ASN A 136 -5.57 -1.09 22.69
N ASP A 137 -5.69 -0.31 23.77
CA ASP A 137 -4.92 0.94 24.04
C ASP A 137 -3.38 0.77 23.98
N LYS A 138 -2.91 -0.46 23.77
CA LYS A 138 -1.52 -0.83 23.56
C LYS A 138 -1.43 -1.57 22.24
N CYS A 139 -1.18 -0.81 21.16
CA CYS A 139 -0.69 -1.42 19.94
C CYS A 139 0.65 -2.11 20.24
N ASP A 140 0.64 -3.44 20.39
CA ASP A 140 1.88 -4.20 20.60
C ASP A 140 2.68 -4.22 19.30
N TRP A 141 3.51 -3.19 19.12
CA TRP A 141 4.43 -3.04 17.99
C TRP A 141 5.38 -4.24 17.82
N LYS A 142 5.61 -5.03 18.88
CA LYS A 142 6.40 -6.27 18.80
C LYS A 142 5.62 -7.39 18.12
N ALA A 143 4.30 -7.43 18.23
CA ALA A 143 3.45 -8.37 17.51
C ALA A 143 3.43 -8.12 15.99
N MET A 144 3.71 -6.89 15.53
CA MET A 144 3.86 -6.57 14.10
C MET A 144 5.22 -7.02 13.53
N LYS A 145 6.25 -7.15 14.37
CA LYS A 145 7.58 -7.65 13.99
C LYS A 145 7.69 -9.17 14.06
N ALA A 146 6.75 -9.85 14.70
CA ALA A 146 6.79 -11.30 14.83
C ALA A 146 6.51 -11.94 13.45
N PRO A 147 7.38 -12.82 12.93
CA PRO A 147 7.10 -13.55 11.70
C PRO A 147 5.78 -14.29 11.86
N HIS A 148 4.89 -14.14 10.87
CA HIS A 148 3.57 -14.76 10.87
C HIS A 148 3.72 -16.26 11.12
N LYS A 149 3.22 -16.73 12.27
CA LYS A 149 3.17 -18.16 12.59
C LYS A 149 1.83 -18.72 12.13
N ASN A 150 1.88 -19.72 11.26
CA ASN A 150 0.68 -20.44 10.85
C ASN A 150 0.00 -21.05 12.09
N THR A 151 -1.31 -20.83 12.24
CA THR A 151 -2.06 -21.41 13.34
C THR A 151 -2.26 -22.92 13.11
N GLN A 152 -2.34 -23.72 14.19
CA GLN A 152 -2.61 -25.16 14.10
C GLN A 152 -3.90 -25.45 13.31
N ARG A 153 -4.94 -24.64 13.54
CA ARG A 153 -6.21 -24.73 12.82
C ARG A 153 -6.04 -24.46 11.32
N GLY A 154 -5.23 -23.47 10.96
CA GLY A 154 -4.91 -23.12 9.58
C GLY A 154 -4.14 -24.22 8.87
N LEU A 155 -3.09 -24.76 9.51
CA LEU A 155 -2.29 -25.87 8.96
C LEU A 155 -3.14 -27.14 8.76
N LYS A 156 -3.97 -27.52 9.75
CA LYS A 156 -4.90 -28.66 9.61
C LYS A 156 -5.91 -28.45 8.49
N ALA A 157 -6.41 -27.22 8.31
CA ALA A 157 -7.33 -26.90 7.23
C ALA A 157 -6.66 -26.96 5.85
N ALA A 158 -5.42 -26.48 5.72
CA ALA A 158 -4.65 -26.53 4.47
C ALA A 158 -4.33 -27.98 4.07
N VAL A 159 -3.97 -28.83 5.03
CA VAL A 159 -3.74 -30.27 4.81
C VAL A 159 -5.02 -30.97 4.35
N ARG A 160 -6.13 -30.75 5.07
CA ARG A 160 -7.43 -31.34 4.72
C ARG A 160 -7.93 -30.92 3.33
N LYS A 161 -7.60 -29.70 2.90
CA LYS A 161 -7.94 -29.18 1.56
C LYS A 161 -6.97 -29.63 0.47
N GLY A 162 -5.91 -30.36 0.81
CA GLY A 162 -4.89 -30.82 -0.15
C GLY A 162 -3.92 -29.73 -0.62
N HIS A 163 -3.96 -28.53 -0.03
CA HIS A 163 -3.08 -27.42 -0.40
C HIS A 163 -1.67 -27.55 0.23
N LEU A 164 -1.51 -28.46 1.19
CA LEU A 164 -0.28 -28.66 1.94
C LEU A 164 -0.15 -30.14 2.31
N THR A 165 1.03 -30.72 2.18
CA THR A 165 1.26 -32.10 2.66
C THR A 165 1.40 -32.11 4.18
N LEU A 166 1.10 -33.25 4.81
CA LEU A 166 1.21 -33.40 6.28
C LEU A 166 2.66 -33.19 6.76
N GLN A 167 3.63 -33.64 5.96
CA GLN A 167 5.06 -33.42 6.18
C GLN A 167 5.42 -31.93 6.14
N ARG A 168 5.00 -31.20 5.10
CA ARG A 168 5.27 -29.76 4.97
C ARG A 168 4.54 -28.96 6.03
N ALA A 169 3.38 -29.42 6.49
CA ALA A 169 2.68 -28.82 7.63
C ALA A 169 3.46 -29.00 8.93
N GLY A 170 4.08 -30.17 9.15
CA GLY A 170 4.96 -30.43 10.29
C GLY A 170 6.18 -29.51 10.32
N GLU A 171 6.83 -29.30 9.17
CA GLU A 171 7.94 -28.34 9.01
C GLU A 171 7.51 -26.89 9.31
N LEU A 172 6.25 -26.56 9.03
CA LEU A 172 5.64 -25.26 9.35
C LEU A 172 5.09 -25.19 10.79
N GLY A 173 5.39 -26.19 11.62
CA GLY A 173 5.09 -26.22 13.04
C GLY A 173 3.75 -26.85 13.42
N LEU A 174 3.10 -27.60 12.52
CA LEU A 174 1.92 -28.39 12.86
C LEU A 174 2.28 -29.44 13.91
N ARG A 175 1.61 -29.41 15.06
CA ARG A 175 1.69 -30.47 16.05
C ARG A 175 0.80 -31.61 15.58
N ILE A 176 1.44 -32.72 15.22
CA ILE A 176 0.84 -33.97 14.77
C ILE A 176 0.06 -34.57 15.95
#